data_AF-A0A8H5K3Z0-F1
#
_entry.id   AF-A0A8H5K3Z0-F1
#
_cell.length_a   1.000
_cell.length_b   1.000
_cell.length_c   1.000
_cell.angle_alpha   90.00
_cell.angle_beta   90.00
_cell.angle_gamma   90.00
#
_symmetry.space_group_name_H-M   'P 1'
#
loop_
_entity.id
_entity.type
_entity.pdbx_description
1 polymer ?
#
loop_
_entity_poly.entity_id
_entity_poly.type
_entity_poly.pdbx_seq_one_letter_code
_entity_poly.pdbx_strand_id
1 'polypeptide(L)'
;MSGPKIVPGAQKDLYYFFDIPWCRNQLIHPDAVAVPRLDDKQDGRGSTGKLFSETLNSLSIISHRIVLFHDPSSAPTLNSESKTRWLPLETFTVFCALGDGVCGFGEICHGGVQATLLDDVMGVLGILNARVQNGMIPYQSYREMFA
;
A
#
# COMPACT_ATOMS: atom_id res chain seq x y z
N MET A 1 -20.14 -9.45 -3.99
CA MET A 1 -18.66 -9.57 -4.01
C MET A 1 -18.14 -8.78 -2.83
N SER A 2 -17.39 -9.41 -1.94
CA SER A 2 -16.79 -8.73 -0.79
C SER A 2 -15.72 -7.75 -1.30
N GLY A 3 -15.81 -6.47 -0.92
CA GLY A 3 -14.79 -5.47 -1.23
C GLY A 3 -13.53 -5.63 -0.38
N PRO A 4 -12.48 -4.84 -0.64
CA PRO A 4 -11.24 -4.92 0.14
C PRO A 4 -11.46 -4.57 1.61
N LYS A 5 -10.66 -5.16 2.51
CA LYS A 5 -10.54 -4.70 3.90
C LYS A 5 -9.88 -3.32 3.90
N ILE A 6 -10.48 -2.35 4.58
CA ILE A 6 -10.04 -0.94 4.53
C ILE A 6 -9.46 -0.56 5.90
N VAL A 7 -8.16 -0.28 5.95
CA VAL A 7 -7.51 0.23 7.16
C VAL A 7 -7.90 1.70 7.37
N PRO A 8 -8.11 2.16 8.62
CA PRO A 8 -8.46 3.54 8.91
C PRO A 8 -7.53 4.54 8.20
N GLY A 9 -8.12 5.56 7.57
CA GLY A 9 -7.40 6.56 6.76
C GLY A 9 -7.30 6.25 5.26
N ALA A 10 -7.56 5.01 4.82
CA ALA A 10 -7.41 4.62 3.41
C ALA A 10 -8.67 4.92 2.57
N GLN A 11 -9.79 5.24 3.21
CA GLN A 11 -11.12 5.27 2.56
C GLN A 11 -11.23 6.27 1.41
N LYS A 12 -10.71 7.48 1.60
CA LYS A 12 -10.79 8.57 0.62
C LYS A 12 -10.04 8.20 -0.66
N ASP A 13 -8.81 7.69 -0.51
CA ASP A 13 -7.97 7.29 -1.62
C ASP A 13 -8.52 6.04 -2.32
N LEU A 14 -9.07 5.10 -1.55
CA LEU A 14 -9.71 3.91 -2.12
C LEU A 14 -10.85 4.30 -3.06
N TYR A 15 -11.74 5.19 -2.63
CA TYR A 15 -12.86 5.63 -3.46
C TYR A 15 -12.42 6.34 -4.74
N TYR A 16 -11.41 7.22 -4.64
CA TYR A 16 -10.83 7.86 -5.82
C TYR A 16 -10.34 6.83 -6.85
N PHE A 17 -9.55 5.84 -6.42
CA PHE A 17 -9.06 4.81 -7.34
C PHE A 17 -10.15 3.82 -7.76
N PHE A 18 -11.19 3.62 -6.94
CA PHE A 18 -12.34 2.78 -7.31
C PHE A 18 -13.15 3.39 -8.47
N ASP A 19 -13.14 4.71 -8.64
CA ASP A 19 -13.80 5.40 -9.76
C ASP A 19 -13.02 5.25 -11.08
N ILE A 20 -11.76 4.82 -11.03
CA ILE A 20 -10.92 4.57 -12.20
C ILE A 20 -11.03 3.09 -12.62
N PRO A 21 -11.56 2.77 -13.83
CA PRO A 21 -11.90 1.38 -14.19
C PRO A 21 -10.74 0.37 -14.09
N TRP A 22 -9.54 0.74 -14.52
CA TRP A 22 -8.39 -0.18 -14.48
C TRP A 22 -7.87 -0.40 -13.06
N CYS A 23 -7.92 0.63 -12.19
CA CYS A 23 -7.59 0.50 -10.78
C CYS A 23 -8.63 -0.37 -10.06
N ARG A 24 -9.93 -0.12 -10.31
CA ARG A 24 -11.04 -0.89 -9.74
C ARG A 24 -10.86 -2.38 -9.94
N ASN A 25 -10.43 -2.83 -11.12
CA ASN A 25 -10.22 -4.24 -11.41
C ASN A 25 -9.15 -4.89 -10.51
N GLN A 26 -8.18 -4.13 -10.02
CA GLN A 26 -7.20 -4.60 -9.05
C GLN A 26 -7.72 -4.53 -7.61
N LEU A 27 -8.62 -3.58 -7.31
CA LEU A 27 -9.18 -3.36 -5.98
C LEU A 27 -10.32 -4.34 -5.62
N ILE A 28 -11.06 -4.86 -6.60
CA ILE A 28 -12.15 -5.82 -6.37
C ILE A 28 -11.56 -7.23 -6.21
N HIS A 29 -10.97 -7.49 -5.06
CA HIS A 29 -10.56 -8.85 -4.67
C HIS A 29 -10.93 -9.11 -3.20
N PRO A 30 -11.50 -10.29 -2.87
CA PRO A 30 -12.03 -10.56 -1.53
C PRO A 30 -10.97 -10.61 -0.41
N ASP A 31 -9.71 -10.85 -0.76
CA ASP A 31 -8.57 -10.86 0.18
C ASP A 31 -7.76 -9.54 0.15
N ALA A 32 -8.17 -8.56 -0.65
CA ALA A 32 -7.42 -7.33 -0.78
C ALA A 32 -7.51 -6.49 0.50
N VAL A 33 -6.39 -5.91 0.90
CA VAL A 33 -6.27 -5.01 2.05
C VAL A 33 -5.73 -3.68 1.56
N ALA A 34 -6.49 -2.63 1.83
CA ALA A 34 -6.19 -1.26 1.44
C ALA A 34 -5.68 -0.46 2.65
N VAL A 35 -4.49 0.12 2.54
CA VAL A 35 -3.78 0.78 3.63
C VAL A 35 -3.35 2.20 3.22
N PRO A 36 -3.42 3.20 4.14
CA PRO A 36 -2.87 4.52 3.85
C PRO A 36 -1.39 4.39 3.47
N ARG A 37 -0.97 5.06 2.39
CA ARG A 37 0.44 5.04 2.01
C ARG A 37 1.29 5.82 3.01
N LEU A 38 0.85 6.98 3.51
CA LEU A 38 1.73 7.82 4.34
C LEU A 38 2.20 7.11 5.62
N ASP A 39 3.48 7.33 5.94
CA ASP A 39 4.11 6.80 7.15
C ASP A 39 3.46 7.43 8.40
N ASP A 40 3.27 6.61 9.44
CA ASP A 40 2.79 7.02 10.75
C ASP A 40 3.99 7.33 11.67
N LYS A 41 3.78 8.17 12.69
CA LYS A 41 4.79 8.42 13.73
C LYS A 41 5.25 7.13 14.41
N GLN A 42 4.38 6.13 14.48
CA GLN A 42 4.64 4.81 15.05
C GLN A 42 5.57 3.94 14.21
N ASP A 43 5.85 4.29 12.96
CA ASP A 43 6.79 3.54 12.11
C ASP A 43 8.28 3.77 12.49
N GLY A 44 8.55 4.54 13.56
CA GLY A 44 9.87 4.62 14.19
C GLY A 44 10.92 5.40 13.39
N ARG A 45 10.53 6.12 12.33
CA ARG A 45 11.43 6.92 11.48
C ARG A 45 11.28 8.41 11.81
N GLY A 46 12.28 8.99 12.50
CA GLY A 46 12.37 10.39 12.95
C GLY A 46 11.59 11.45 12.15
N SER A 47 12.24 12.21 11.24
CA SER A 47 11.51 13.14 10.36
C SER A 47 10.64 12.32 9.41
N THR A 48 9.38 12.17 9.75
CA THR A 48 8.39 11.31 9.13
C THR A 48 8.18 11.68 7.66
N GLY A 49 8.97 11.09 6.76
CA GLY A 49 8.74 11.06 5.31
C GLY A 49 8.33 12.40 4.68
N LYS A 50 8.88 13.54 5.14
CA LYS A 50 8.41 14.90 4.76
C LYS A 50 8.35 15.14 3.27
N LEU A 51 9.22 14.48 2.51
CA LEU A 51 9.16 14.48 1.06
C LEU A 51 7.77 14.06 0.55
N PHE A 52 7.19 12.99 1.09
CA PHE A 52 5.88 12.48 0.67
C PHE A 52 4.71 13.03 1.48
N SER A 53 4.90 13.34 2.75
CA SER A 53 3.83 13.85 3.61
C SER A 53 3.58 15.35 3.45
N GLU A 54 4.58 16.11 2.99
CA GLU A 54 4.51 17.57 2.82
C GLU A 54 4.86 17.99 1.39
N THR A 55 6.09 17.74 0.92
CA THR A 55 6.60 18.32 -0.35
C THR A 55 5.85 17.83 -1.59
N LEU A 56 5.60 16.53 -1.67
CA LEU A 56 4.87 15.89 -2.78
C LEU A 56 3.37 15.71 -2.45
N ASN A 57 2.87 16.35 -1.39
CA ASN A 57 1.50 16.18 -0.92
C ASN A 57 0.63 17.38 -1.23
N SER A 58 0.35 17.57 -2.52
CA SER A 58 -0.51 18.65 -3.00
C SER A 58 -1.41 18.16 -4.13
N LEU A 59 -2.46 18.93 -4.41
CA LEU A 59 -3.36 18.66 -5.52
C LEU A 59 -2.67 18.64 -6.89
N SER A 60 -1.60 19.44 -7.06
CA SER A 60 -0.85 19.53 -8.31
C SER A 60 0.30 18.52 -8.45
N ILE A 61 0.68 17.83 -7.37
CA ILE A 61 1.81 16.89 -7.39
C ILE A 61 1.33 15.46 -7.21
N ILE A 62 0.90 15.09 -6.01
CA ILE A 62 0.28 13.79 -5.73
C ILE A 62 -0.91 14.03 -4.82
N SER A 63 -2.11 13.87 -5.36
CA SER A 63 -3.38 14.18 -4.67
C SER A 63 -3.97 12.99 -3.92
N HIS A 64 -3.71 11.78 -4.42
CA HIS A 64 -4.21 10.52 -3.90
C HIS A 64 -3.15 9.43 -3.95
N ARG A 65 -3.12 8.60 -2.90
CA ARG A 65 -2.16 7.51 -2.78
C ARG A 65 -2.67 6.40 -1.86
N ILE A 66 -2.54 5.15 -2.29
CA ILE A 66 -2.97 4.01 -1.47
C ILE A 66 -2.09 2.79 -1.73
N VAL A 67 -1.90 2.00 -0.68
CA VAL A 67 -1.27 0.68 -0.77
C VAL A 67 -2.35 -0.38 -0.83
N LEU A 68 -2.18 -1.35 -1.72
CA LEU A 68 -2.99 -2.55 -1.81
C LEU A 68 -2.11 -3.79 -1.68
N PHE A 69 -2.50 -4.76 -0.87
CA PHE A 69 -1.89 -6.09 -0.85
C PHE A 69 -2.94 -7.16 -0.61
N HIS A 70 -2.58 -8.42 -0.84
CA HIS A 70 -3.46 -9.56 -0.57
C HIS A 70 -3.17 -10.16 0.81
N ASP A 71 -4.21 -10.39 1.60
CA ASP A 71 -4.11 -10.97 2.94
C ASP A 71 -3.42 -12.35 2.87
N PRO A 72 -2.22 -12.52 3.45
CA PRO A 72 -1.47 -13.76 3.39
C PRO A 72 -2.21 -14.97 3.97
N SER A 73 -3.18 -14.73 4.86
CA SER A 73 -3.99 -15.78 5.49
C SER A 73 -5.05 -16.37 4.55
N SER A 74 -5.39 -15.65 3.48
CA SER A 74 -6.38 -16.08 2.49
C SER A 74 -5.79 -16.96 1.38
N ALA A 75 -4.45 -17.10 1.34
CA ALA A 75 -3.80 -17.98 0.39
C ALA A 75 -4.17 -19.46 0.67
N PRO A 76 -4.60 -20.24 -0.33
CA PRO A 76 -4.86 -21.66 -0.14
C PRO A 76 -3.56 -22.34 0.33
N THR A 77 -3.66 -23.10 1.42
CA THR A 77 -2.57 -23.87 2.04
C THR A 77 -2.13 -25.01 1.11
N LEU A 78 -1.48 -24.66 0.01
CA LEU A 78 -1.10 -25.63 -1.01
C LEU A 78 0.08 -26.51 -0.60
N ASN A 79 0.77 -26.22 0.51
CA ASN A 79 1.75 -27.12 1.10
C ASN A 79 1.83 -26.93 2.62
N SER A 80 1.44 -27.97 3.37
CA SER A 80 1.60 -28.06 4.83
C SER A 80 3.07 -28.02 5.31
N GLU A 81 4.02 -27.86 4.38
CA GLU A 81 5.46 -27.76 4.63
C GLU A 81 6.02 -26.32 4.56
N SER A 82 5.18 -25.29 4.32
CA SER A 82 5.63 -23.89 4.35
C SER A 82 5.84 -23.38 5.78
N LYS A 83 6.89 -23.92 6.40
CA LYS A 83 7.68 -23.34 7.48
C LYS A 83 7.72 -21.81 7.33
N THR A 84 7.24 -21.09 8.35
CA THR A 84 7.58 -19.69 8.68
C THR A 84 8.11 -18.85 7.51
N ARG A 85 7.21 -18.24 6.72
CA ARG A 85 7.64 -17.19 5.79
C ARG A 85 8.33 -16.09 6.59
N TRP A 86 9.57 -15.78 6.24
CA TRP A 86 10.35 -14.72 6.88
C TRP A 86 9.68 -13.35 6.70
N LEU A 87 9.05 -13.12 5.54
CA LEU A 87 8.22 -11.96 5.25
C LEU A 87 6.77 -12.41 4.96
N PRO A 88 5.79 -11.96 5.75
CA PRO A 88 4.38 -12.23 5.47
C PRO A 88 3.90 -11.71 4.11
N LEU A 89 4.44 -10.58 3.65
CA LEU A 89 4.07 -9.92 2.39
C LEU A 89 5.25 -9.95 1.43
N GLU A 90 5.03 -10.55 0.26
CA GLU A 90 6.01 -10.63 -0.85
C GLU A 90 5.69 -9.64 -1.96
N THR A 91 4.40 -9.35 -2.17
CA THR A 91 3.92 -8.48 -3.24
C THR A 91 2.89 -7.50 -2.69
N PHE A 92 2.93 -6.28 -3.21
CA PHE A 92 1.96 -5.22 -2.94
C PHE A 92 1.97 -4.27 -4.14
N THR A 93 0.94 -3.44 -4.22
CA THR A 93 0.79 -2.41 -5.24
C THR A 93 0.61 -1.07 -4.55
N VAL A 94 1.19 -0.01 -5.12
CA VAL A 94 0.93 1.36 -4.71
C VAL A 94 0.29 2.10 -5.88
N PHE A 95 -0.89 2.66 -5.66
CA PHE A 95 -1.53 3.55 -6.61
C PHE A 95 -1.21 4.98 -6.19
N CYS A 96 -0.78 5.80 -7.15
CA CYS A 96 -0.51 7.23 -6.96
C CYS A 96 -1.16 8.01 -8.10
N ALA A 97 -1.91 9.07 -7.76
CA ALA A 97 -2.46 10.01 -8.74
C ALA A 97 -1.48 11.16 -8.92
N LEU A 98 -0.85 11.24 -10.10
CA LEU A 98 0.16 12.27 -10.41
C LEU A 98 -0.50 13.47 -11.10
N GLY A 99 -0.19 14.67 -10.63
CA GLY A 99 -0.55 15.93 -11.28
C GLY A 99 0.55 16.44 -12.23
N ASP A 100 0.31 17.60 -12.84
CA ASP A 100 1.24 18.25 -13.78
C ASP A 100 2.48 18.86 -13.09
N GLY A 101 2.44 19.08 -11.78
CA GLY A 101 3.54 19.61 -10.98
C GLY A 101 4.76 18.68 -10.88
N VAL A 102 4.67 17.45 -11.40
CA VAL A 102 5.79 16.50 -11.49
C VAL A 102 6.24 16.23 -12.92
N CYS A 103 5.73 16.96 -13.90
CA CYS A 103 6.14 16.85 -15.29
C CYS A 103 7.60 17.30 -15.48
N GLY A 104 8.30 16.62 -16.39
CA GLY A 104 9.64 16.99 -16.84
C GLY A 104 9.59 17.61 -18.24
N PHE A 105 9.55 16.76 -19.27
CA PHE A 105 9.43 17.19 -20.67
C PHE A 105 7.99 16.97 -21.16
N GLY A 106 7.29 18.06 -21.47
CA GLY A 106 5.86 18.01 -21.81
C GLY A 106 5.03 17.43 -20.66
N GLU A 107 3.97 16.68 -21.00
CA GLU A 107 3.05 16.04 -20.04
C GLU A 107 3.57 14.70 -19.51
N ILE A 108 4.89 14.52 -19.41
CA ILE A 108 5.53 13.27 -18.98
C ILE A 108 6.15 13.47 -17.60
N CYS A 109 5.82 12.57 -16.66
CA CYS A 109 6.39 12.55 -15.32
C CYS A 109 7.93 12.55 -15.36
N HIS A 110 8.56 13.47 -14.63
CA HIS A 110 10.00 13.63 -14.60
C HIS A 110 10.70 12.35 -14.11
N GLY A 111 11.79 11.94 -14.78
CA GLY A 111 12.49 10.69 -14.45
C GLY A 111 12.99 10.63 -13.00
N GLY A 112 13.39 11.77 -12.43
CA GLY A 112 13.74 11.86 -11.01
C GLY A 112 12.56 11.57 -10.08
N VAL A 113 11.34 11.99 -10.42
CA VAL A 113 10.14 11.70 -9.62
C VAL A 113 9.78 10.21 -9.74
N GLN A 114 9.91 9.63 -10.94
CA GLN A 114 9.72 8.18 -11.12
C GLN A 114 10.70 7.38 -10.24
N ALA A 115 11.98 7.75 -10.24
CA ALA A 115 12.99 7.12 -9.39
C ALA A 115 12.67 7.28 -7.90
N THR A 116 12.23 8.47 -7.48
CA THR A 116 11.78 8.73 -6.10
C THR A 116 10.58 7.87 -5.71
N LEU A 117 9.61 7.67 -6.61
CA LEU A 117 8.46 6.77 -6.35
C LEU A 117 8.90 5.31 -6.24
N LEU A 118 9.86 4.86 -7.04
CA LEU A 118 10.39 3.50 -6.95
C LEU A 118 11.14 3.26 -5.64
N ASP A 119 12.00 4.19 -5.23
CA ASP A 119 12.69 4.15 -3.93
C ASP A 119 11.67 4.07 -2.78
N ASP A 120 10.66 4.93 -2.83
CA ASP A 120 9.58 4.99 -1.85
C ASP A 120 8.82 3.66 -1.73
N VAL A 121 8.36 3.13 -2.87
CA VAL A 121 7.67 1.84 -2.95
C VAL A 121 8.55 0.74 -2.36
N MET A 122 9.82 0.65 -2.72
CA MET A 122 10.72 -0.37 -2.15
C MET A 122 10.82 -0.27 -0.62
N GLY A 123 10.83 0.95 -0.07
CA GLY A 123 10.80 1.19 1.38
C GLY A 123 9.50 0.74 2.06
N VAL A 124 8.35 0.86 1.38
CA VAL A 124 7.02 0.47 1.89
C VAL A 124 6.99 -1.00 2.28
N LEU A 125 7.60 -1.89 1.50
CA LEU A 125 7.53 -3.33 1.75
C LEU A 125 8.05 -3.69 3.15
N GLY A 126 9.13 -3.05 3.59
CA GLY A 126 9.68 -3.24 4.93
C GLY A 126 8.73 -2.73 6.02
N ILE A 127 8.13 -1.56 5.81
CA ILE A 127 7.18 -0.96 6.75
C ILE A 127 5.92 -1.83 6.87
N LEU A 128 5.35 -2.28 5.75
CA LEU A 128 4.16 -3.15 5.75
C LEU A 128 4.41 -4.46 6.48
N ASN A 129 5.54 -5.12 6.19
CA ASN A 129 5.88 -6.36 6.87
C ASN A 129 6.05 -6.15 8.39
N ALA A 130 6.71 -5.07 8.81
CA ALA A 130 6.82 -4.73 10.23
C ALA A 130 5.44 -4.48 10.87
N ARG A 131 4.56 -3.70 10.22
CA ARG A 131 3.20 -3.44 10.70
C ARG A 131 2.36 -4.72 10.82
N VAL A 132 2.46 -5.62 9.84
CA VAL A 132 1.76 -6.93 9.89
C VAL A 132 2.30 -7.80 11.01
N GLN A 133 3.63 -7.94 11.13
CA GLN A 133 4.27 -8.77 12.16
C GLN A 133 3.97 -8.27 13.57
N ASN A 134 3.84 -6.95 13.75
CA ASN A 134 3.49 -6.32 15.04
C ASN A 134 1.98 -6.23 15.28
N GLY A 135 1.12 -6.74 14.37
CA GLY A 135 -0.34 -6.72 14.52
C GLY A 135 -0.98 -5.34 14.37
N MET A 136 -0.28 -4.35 13.80
CA MET A 136 -0.80 -3.00 13.57
C MET A 136 -1.76 -2.93 12.38
N ILE A 137 -1.63 -3.87 11.43
CA ILE A 137 -2.62 -4.09 10.36
C ILE A 137 -3.33 -5.41 10.69
N PRO A 138 -4.66 -5.38 10.89
CA PRO A 138 -5.40 -6.59 11.23
C PRO A 138 -5.29 -7.62 10.10
N TYR A 139 -4.68 -8.76 10.41
CA TYR A 139 -4.64 -9.96 9.56
C TYR A 139 -5.20 -11.14 10.35
N GLN A 140 -5.87 -12.09 9.70
CA GLN A 140 -6.30 -13.31 10.38
C GLN A 140 -5.06 -14.20 10.59
N SER A 141 -4.62 -14.33 11.84
CA SER A 141 -3.59 -15.31 12.19
C SER A 141 -4.16 -16.71 12.00
N TYR A 142 -3.45 -17.56 11.23
CA TYR A 142 -3.81 -18.98 11.03
C TYR A 142 -3.90 -19.76 12.36
N ARG A 143 -3.42 -19.20 13.49
CA ARG A 143 -3.44 -19.86 14.81
C ARG A 143 -4.80 -19.86 15.51
N GLU A 144 -5.76 -19.02 15.12
CA GLU A 144 -7.06 -18.96 15.81
C GLU A 144 -8.11 -19.90 15.21
N MET A 145 -7.82 -20.58 14.09
CA MET A 145 -8.78 -21.44 13.40
C MET A 145 -8.85 -22.88 13.96
N PHE A 146 -8.04 -23.21 14.98
CA PHE A 146 -7.97 -24.54 15.60
C PHE A 146 -7.91 -24.52 17.14
N ALA A 147 -8.42 -23.48 17.79
CA ALA A 147 -8.59 -23.44 19.24
C ALA A 147 -10.05 -23.71 19.63
#